data_AF-A0A2S6C8D9-F1
#
_entry.id   AF-A0A2S6C8D9-F1
#
_cell.length_a   1.000
_cell.length_b   1.000
_cell.length_c   1.000
_cell.angle_alpha   90.00
_cell.angle_beta   90.00
_cell.angle_gamma   90.00
#
_symmetry.space_group_name_H-M   'P 1'
#
loop_
_entity.id
_entity.type
_entity.pdbx_description
1 polymer ?
#
loop_
_entity_poly.entity_id
_entity_poly.type
_entity_poly.pdbx_seq_one_letter_code
_entity_poly.pdbx_strand_id
1 'polypeptide(L)'
;MAAEKKPTFGPLENPAIFADKWLRRFHTHVFAVESLEFRDEMTNWTTIGFELLLAFEEQSSALGYNKELLSTIFVHSEYFLRSPAHVWRMAEKLRDLVNWALDEATRSIQADKDCGPEEKARFDALVDRITLATKKGKWNGDVPGITSKQLEHTKLFA
;
A
#
# COMPACT_ATOMS: atom_id res chain seq x y z
N MET A 1 -7.41 22.91 14.16
CA MET A 1 -8.63 22.17 13.75
C MET A 1 -8.17 20.83 13.21
N ALA A 2 -8.50 19.73 13.89
CA ALA A 2 -8.15 18.39 13.40
C ALA A 2 -9.10 18.06 12.25
N ALA A 3 -8.57 17.84 11.05
CA ALA A 3 -9.36 17.30 9.95
C ALA A 3 -9.85 15.91 10.39
N GLU A 4 -11.15 15.74 10.55
CA GLU A 4 -11.77 14.43 10.71
C GLU A 4 -11.37 13.60 9.50
N LYS A 5 -10.47 12.63 9.70
CA LYS A 5 -10.16 11.62 8.69
C LYS A 5 -11.43 10.82 8.46
N LYS A 6 -12.21 11.21 7.45
CA LYS A 6 -13.30 10.38 6.94
C LYS A 6 -12.69 9.00 6.63
N PRO A 7 -13.28 7.91 7.14
CA PRO A 7 -12.78 6.57 6.84
C PRO A 7 -12.77 6.38 5.32
N THR A 8 -11.71 5.72 4.82
CA THR A 8 -11.51 5.56 3.37
C THR A 8 -12.67 4.76 2.73
N PHE A 9 -13.36 3.92 3.51
CA PHE A 9 -14.62 3.26 3.16
C PHE A 9 -15.73 3.73 4.14
N GLY A 10 -16.98 3.82 3.68
CA GLY A 10 -18.08 4.44 4.45
C GLY A 10 -18.52 3.60 5.66
N PRO A 11 -19.52 4.04 6.45
CA PRO A 11 -19.93 3.33 7.66
C PRO A 11 -20.70 2.02 7.34
N LEU A 12 -20.38 0.97 8.11
CA LEU A 12 -21.02 -0.36 8.18
C LEU A 12 -21.40 -0.97 6.82
N GLU A 13 -20.40 -1.15 5.98
CA GLU A 13 -20.54 -1.87 4.72
C GLU A 13 -20.56 -3.37 5.00
N ASN A 14 -21.45 -4.14 4.34
CA ASN A 14 -21.31 -5.60 4.38
C ASN A 14 -19.95 -6.00 3.74
N PRO A 15 -19.39 -7.17 4.06
CA PRO A 15 -18.08 -7.58 3.56
C PRO A 15 -17.93 -7.53 2.03
N ALA A 16 -19.02 -7.76 1.28
CA ALA A 16 -19.03 -7.71 -0.18
C ALA A 16 -18.97 -6.28 -0.74
N ILE A 17 -19.66 -5.32 -0.10
CA ILE A 17 -19.61 -3.90 -0.46
C ILE A 17 -18.22 -3.33 -0.18
N PHE A 18 -17.63 -3.69 0.96
CA PHE A 18 -16.26 -3.34 1.29
C PHE A 18 -15.29 -3.89 0.24
N ALA A 19 -15.41 -5.18 -0.09
CA ALA A 19 -14.57 -5.82 -1.09
C ALA A 19 -14.70 -5.17 -2.48
N ASP A 20 -15.92 -4.86 -2.93
CA ASP A 20 -16.16 -4.20 -4.22
C ASP A 20 -15.53 -2.80 -4.27
N LYS A 21 -15.79 -1.97 -3.26
CA LYS A 21 -15.23 -0.60 -3.20
C LYS A 21 -13.71 -0.61 -3.15
N TRP A 22 -13.11 -1.51 -2.37
CA TRP A 22 -11.66 -1.64 -2.32
C TRP A 22 -11.10 -2.09 -3.67
N LEU A 23 -11.70 -3.11 -4.30
CA LEU A 23 -11.25 -3.63 -5.59
C LEU A 23 -11.34 -2.58 -6.70
N ARG A 24 -12.35 -1.72 -6.71
CA ARG A 24 -12.43 -0.58 -7.65
C ARG A 24 -11.24 0.36 -7.48
N ARG A 25 -10.89 0.71 -6.23
CA ARG A 25 -9.73 1.60 -5.96
C ARG A 25 -8.40 0.94 -6.30
N PHE A 26 -8.22 -0.32 -5.92
CA PHE A 26 -7.05 -1.12 -6.31
C PHE A 26 -6.88 -1.11 -7.83
N HIS A 27 -7.98 -1.34 -8.56
CA HIS A 27 -7.96 -1.37 -10.00
C HIS A 27 -7.54 -0.02 -10.61
N THR A 28 -8.17 1.08 -10.19
CA THR A 28 -7.78 2.43 -10.62
C THR A 28 -6.31 2.72 -10.36
N HIS A 29 -5.82 2.32 -9.19
CA HIS A 29 -4.42 2.53 -8.81
C HIS A 29 -3.44 1.69 -9.65
N VAL A 30 -3.72 0.40 -9.88
CA VAL A 30 -2.85 -0.48 -10.67
C VAL A 30 -2.86 -0.10 -12.16
N PHE A 31 -3.99 0.32 -12.72
CA PHE A 31 -4.03 0.78 -14.12
C PHE A 31 -3.27 2.08 -14.35
N ALA A 32 -3.03 2.88 -13.31
CA ALA A 32 -2.17 4.07 -13.44
C ALA A 32 -0.71 3.73 -13.79
N VAL A 33 -0.28 2.48 -13.57
CA VAL A 33 1.07 1.98 -13.96
C VAL A 33 1.30 2.01 -15.47
N GLU A 34 0.23 1.96 -16.28
CA GLU A 34 0.34 1.98 -17.75
C GLU A 34 0.55 3.40 -18.32
N SER A 35 0.56 4.44 -17.48
CA SER A 35 0.81 5.81 -17.92
C SER A 35 2.31 6.08 -18.15
N LEU A 36 2.63 6.89 -19.17
CA LEU A 36 4.01 7.30 -19.49
C LEU A 36 4.68 8.10 -18.34
N GLU A 37 3.89 8.68 -17.45
CA GLU A 37 4.31 9.48 -16.30
C GLU A 37 4.73 8.62 -15.09
N PHE A 38 4.51 7.30 -15.13
CA PHE A 38 4.76 6.39 -14.02
C PHE A 38 6.21 6.40 -13.51
N ARG A 39 7.21 6.62 -14.38
CA ARG A 39 8.61 6.69 -13.96
C ARG A 39 8.92 7.96 -13.17
N ASP A 40 8.33 9.08 -13.55
CA ASP A 40 8.53 10.37 -12.88
C ASP A 40 7.69 10.49 -11.60
N GLU A 41 6.62 9.69 -11.50
CA GLU A 41 5.72 9.66 -10.34
C GLU A 41 5.82 8.39 -9.50
N MET A 42 6.88 7.58 -9.67
CA MET A 42 7.03 6.27 -9.02
C MET A 42 6.88 6.36 -7.49
N THR A 43 7.49 7.37 -6.86
CA THR A 43 7.40 7.59 -5.41
C THR A 43 5.97 7.93 -4.98
N ASN A 44 5.27 8.77 -5.73
CA ASN A 44 3.87 9.11 -5.46
C ASN A 44 2.96 7.90 -5.64
N TRP A 45 3.15 7.15 -6.72
CA TRP A 45 2.41 5.92 -6.98
C TRP A 45 2.62 4.93 -5.82
N THR A 46 3.87 4.69 -5.43
CA THR A 46 4.20 3.79 -4.30
C THR A 46 3.57 4.26 -2.99
N THR A 47 3.57 5.58 -2.74
CA THR A 47 2.91 6.18 -1.56
C THR A 47 1.42 5.90 -1.53
N ILE A 48 0.72 6.08 -2.66
CA ILE A 48 -0.72 5.83 -2.76
C ILE A 48 -1.02 4.34 -2.58
N GLY A 49 -0.23 3.45 -3.17
CA GLY A 49 -0.38 2.00 -3.03
C GLY A 49 -0.21 1.54 -1.57
N PHE A 50 0.82 2.07 -0.90
CA PHE A 50 1.06 1.82 0.52
C PHE A 50 -0.11 2.30 1.40
N GLU A 51 -0.61 3.52 1.18
CA GLU A 51 -1.76 4.05 1.91
C GLU A 51 -3.03 3.23 1.68
N LEU A 52 -3.27 2.78 0.44
CA LEU A 52 -4.41 1.95 0.10
C LEU A 52 -4.37 0.60 0.82
N LEU A 53 -3.17 0.02 1.00
CA LEU A 53 -3.01 -1.21 1.77
C LEU A 53 -3.23 -0.98 3.27
N LEU A 54 -2.67 0.08 3.85
CA LEU A 54 -2.90 0.40 5.26
C LEU A 54 -4.39 0.64 5.54
N ALA A 55 -5.08 1.34 4.64
CA ALA A 55 -6.52 1.58 4.76
C ALA A 55 -7.34 0.28 4.66
N PHE A 56 -6.90 -0.69 3.86
CA PHE A 56 -7.51 -2.02 3.76
C PHE A 56 -7.40 -2.77 5.09
N GLU A 57 -6.20 -2.86 5.64
CA GLU A 57 -5.94 -3.61 6.86
C GLU A 57 -6.62 -2.95 8.07
N GLU A 58 -6.55 -1.63 8.19
CA GLU A 58 -7.18 -0.88 9.27
C GLU A 58 -8.71 -1.05 9.27
N GLN A 59 -9.35 -0.98 8.10
CA GLN A 59 -10.80 -1.10 8.03
C GLN A 59 -11.27 -2.55 8.07
N SER A 60 -10.52 -3.50 7.52
CA SER A 60 -10.79 -4.92 7.73
C SER A 60 -10.75 -5.25 9.22
N SER A 61 -9.73 -4.78 9.93
CA SER A 61 -9.61 -4.97 11.38
C SER A 61 -10.74 -4.28 12.16
N ALA A 62 -11.07 -3.03 11.84
CA ALA A 62 -12.14 -2.29 12.51
C ALA A 62 -13.54 -2.93 12.32
N LEU A 63 -13.77 -3.58 11.17
CA LEU A 63 -15.01 -4.29 10.87
C LEU A 63 -15.01 -5.75 11.32
N GLY A 64 -13.90 -6.25 11.88
CA GLY A 64 -13.75 -7.64 12.30
C GLY A 64 -13.62 -8.64 11.14
N TYR A 65 -13.21 -8.17 9.97
CA TYR A 65 -13.00 -9.00 8.79
C TYR A 65 -11.61 -9.61 8.81
N ASN A 66 -11.56 -10.94 8.86
CA ASN A 66 -10.32 -11.69 8.79
C ASN A 66 -10.05 -12.21 7.37
N LYS A 67 -8.85 -12.77 7.18
CA LYS A 67 -8.44 -13.37 5.90
C LYS A 67 -9.46 -14.41 5.46
N GLU A 68 -9.90 -15.29 6.35
CA GLU A 68 -10.82 -16.38 6.04
C GLU A 68 -12.15 -15.85 5.48
N LEU A 69 -12.76 -14.85 6.12
CA LEU A 69 -14.01 -14.24 5.68
C LEU A 69 -13.84 -13.53 4.34
N LEU A 70 -12.81 -12.69 4.20
CA LEU A 70 -12.58 -11.95 2.95
C LEU A 70 -12.18 -12.87 1.80
N SER A 71 -11.72 -14.08 2.12
CA SER A 71 -11.35 -15.09 1.14
C SER A 71 -12.53 -15.83 0.52
N THR A 72 -13.70 -15.81 1.18
CA THR A 72 -14.92 -16.43 0.63
C THR A 72 -15.71 -15.49 -0.26
N ILE A 73 -15.33 -14.21 -0.31
CA ILE A 73 -16.05 -13.17 -1.03
C ILE A 73 -15.42 -13.01 -2.41
N PHE A 74 -16.23 -13.33 -3.41
CA PHE A 74 -15.90 -13.18 -4.81
C PHE A 74 -16.67 -12.01 -5.39
N VAL A 75 -15.95 -10.96 -5.77
CA VAL A 75 -16.56 -9.80 -6.41
C VAL A 75 -16.26 -9.82 -7.90
N HIS A 76 -17.31 -9.66 -8.69
CA HIS A 76 -17.19 -9.34 -10.11
C HIS A 76 -17.04 -7.83 -10.22
N SER A 77 -15.80 -7.36 -10.35
CA SER A 77 -15.58 -5.99 -10.77
C SER A 77 -15.71 -5.94 -12.30
N GLU A 78 -16.39 -4.92 -12.82
CA GLU A 78 -16.58 -4.67 -14.26
C GLU A 78 -15.26 -4.65 -15.04
N TYR A 79 -14.15 -4.47 -14.34
CA TYR A 79 -12.82 -4.44 -14.93
C TYR A 79 -12.07 -5.78 -14.87
N PHE A 80 -12.46 -6.70 -13.97
CA PHE A 80 -12.00 -8.09 -13.98
C PHE A 80 -12.90 -8.93 -14.88
N LEU A 81 -12.93 -8.61 -16.19
CA LEU A 81 -13.84 -9.16 -17.20
C LEU A 81 -13.76 -10.70 -17.42
N ARG A 82 -12.98 -11.46 -16.63
CA ARG A 82 -12.75 -12.90 -16.87
C ARG A 82 -12.83 -13.80 -15.65
N SER A 83 -12.73 -13.30 -14.42
CA SER A 83 -12.81 -14.17 -13.23
C SER A 83 -13.09 -13.37 -11.96
N PRO A 84 -13.88 -13.92 -11.01
CA PRO A 84 -14.13 -13.27 -9.74
C PRO A 84 -12.82 -13.01 -8.98
N ALA A 85 -12.66 -11.81 -8.44
CA ALA A 85 -11.46 -11.42 -7.72
C ALA A 85 -11.61 -11.68 -6.21
N HIS A 86 -10.55 -12.21 -5.63
CA HIS A 86 -10.42 -12.46 -4.20
C HIS A 86 -9.75 -11.25 -3.54
N VAL A 87 -10.51 -10.43 -2.81
CA VAL A 87 -10.05 -9.12 -2.31
C VAL A 87 -8.76 -9.22 -1.50
N TRP A 88 -8.65 -10.22 -0.62
CA TRP A 88 -7.46 -10.43 0.19
C TRP A 88 -6.22 -10.74 -0.66
N ARG A 89 -6.39 -11.51 -1.74
CA ARG A 89 -5.29 -11.88 -2.63
C ARG A 89 -4.85 -10.69 -3.47
N MET A 90 -5.78 -9.81 -3.82
CA MET A 90 -5.46 -8.56 -4.49
C MET A 90 -4.75 -7.58 -3.54
N ALA A 91 -5.09 -7.56 -2.25
CA ALA A 91 -4.33 -6.81 -1.24
C ALA A 91 -2.90 -7.35 -1.08
N GLU A 92 -2.71 -8.67 -1.03
CA GLU A 92 -1.38 -9.29 -1.04
C GLU A 92 -0.61 -8.91 -2.31
N LYS A 93 -1.25 -8.96 -3.49
CA LYS A 93 -0.64 -8.52 -4.75
C LYS A 93 -0.27 -7.03 -4.75
N LEU A 94 -1.10 -6.17 -4.15
CA LEU A 94 -0.77 -4.74 -3.99
C LEU A 94 0.49 -4.56 -3.14
N ARG A 95 0.62 -5.32 -2.05
CA ARG A 95 1.82 -5.31 -1.21
C ARG A 95 3.07 -5.66 -2.02
N ASP A 96 3.00 -6.72 -2.83
CA ASP A 96 4.11 -7.14 -3.68
C ASP A 96 4.50 -6.05 -4.70
N LEU A 97 3.51 -5.38 -5.29
CA LEU A 97 3.75 -4.27 -6.22
C LEU A 97 4.37 -3.05 -5.53
N VAL A 98 3.93 -2.72 -4.31
CA VAL A 98 4.51 -1.64 -3.51
C VAL A 98 5.97 -1.97 -3.14
N ASN A 99 6.27 -3.20 -2.73
CA ASN A 99 7.65 -3.64 -2.46
C ASN A 99 8.52 -3.50 -3.71
N TRP A 100 8.04 -4.00 -4.85
CA TRP A 100 8.77 -3.90 -6.11
C TRP A 100 9.03 -2.44 -6.52
N ALA A 101 8.00 -1.58 -6.42
CA ALA A 101 8.12 -0.16 -6.78
C ALA A 101 9.07 0.58 -5.84
N LEU A 102 9.07 0.23 -4.55
CA LEU A 102 10.00 0.76 -3.57
C LEU A 102 11.45 0.36 -3.86
N ASP A 103 11.70 -0.88 -4.26
CA ASP A 103 13.02 -1.36 -4.69
C ASP A 103 13.49 -0.68 -5.97
N GLU A 104 12.59 -0.45 -6.93
CA GLU A 104 12.90 0.25 -8.18
C GLU A 104 13.20 1.73 -7.93
N ALA A 105 12.39 2.41 -7.11
CA ALA A 105 12.61 3.80 -6.71
C ALA A 105 13.93 3.97 -5.96
N THR A 106 14.26 3.03 -5.05
CA THR A 106 15.55 3.01 -4.35
C THR A 106 16.71 2.92 -5.34
N ARG A 107 16.64 1.98 -6.30
CA ARG A 107 17.67 1.82 -7.34
C ARG A 107 17.79 3.08 -8.21
N SER A 108 16.68 3.70 -8.58
CA SER A 108 16.67 4.92 -9.39
C SER A 108 17.35 6.08 -8.66
N ILE A 109 16.98 6.35 -7.39
CA ILE A 109 17.54 7.45 -6.61
C ILE A 109 19.03 7.23 -6.29
N GLN A 110 19.47 5.99 -6.12
CA GLN A 110 20.89 5.67 -5.93
C GLN A 110 21.72 5.81 -7.21
N ALA A 111 21.13 5.48 -8.37
CA ALA A 111 21.80 5.56 -9.66
C ALA A 111 21.82 6.97 -10.23
N ASP A 112 20.80 7.78 -9.94
CA ASP A 112 20.64 9.12 -10.47
C ASP A 112 21.35 10.17 -9.61
N LYS A 113 22.46 10.69 -10.14
CA LYS A 113 23.24 11.76 -9.50
C LYS A 113 22.54 13.11 -9.56
N ASP A 114 21.56 13.27 -10.44
CA ASP A 114 20.82 14.51 -10.70
C ASP A 114 19.37 14.42 -10.17
N CYS A 115 19.06 13.42 -9.34
CA CYS A 115 17.77 13.33 -8.67
C CYS A 115 17.47 14.64 -7.91
N GLY A 116 16.39 15.30 -8.32
CA GLY A 116 16.00 16.59 -7.76
C GLY A 116 15.78 16.50 -6.24
N PRO A 117 16.13 17.54 -5.46
CA PRO A 117 16.01 17.52 -4.00
C PRO A 117 14.57 17.28 -3.53
N GLU A 118 13.58 17.69 -4.34
CA GLU A 118 12.16 17.47 -4.05
C GLU A 118 11.77 15.99 -4.14
N GLU A 119 12.21 15.27 -5.17
CA GLU A 119 11.88 13.86 -5.35
C GLU A 119 12.55 12.99 -4.29
N LYS A 120 13.81 13.30 -3.97
CA LYS A 120 14.50 12.66 -2.84
C LYS A 120 13.76 12.87 -1.52
N ALA A 121 13.30 14.09 -1.24
CA ALA A 121 12.54 14.39 -0.02
C ALA A 121 11.21 13.62 0.05
N ARG A 122 10.50 13.47 -1.07
CA ARG A 122 9.29 12.63 -1.15
C ARG A 122 9.60 11.17 -0.87
N PHE A 123 10.69 10.65 -1.43
CA PHE A 123 11.11 9.27 -1.22
C PHE A 123 11.54 9.01 0.22
N ASP A 124 12.34 9.90 0.81
CA ASP A 124 12.75 9.80 2.23
C ASP A 124 11.51 9.81 3.14
N ALA A 125 10.52 10.67 2.86
CA ALA A 125 9.25 10.70 3.60
C ALA A 125 8.44 9.40 3.44
N LEU A 126 8.44 8.78 2.26
CA LEU A 126 7.82 7.47 2.04
C LEU A 126 8.52 6.38 2.87
N VAL A 127 9.85 6.32 2.83
CA VAL A 127 10.64 5.34 3.60
C VAL A 127 10.40 5.50 5.10
N ASP A 128 10.36 6.73 5.61
CA ASP A 128 10.06 7.02 7.03
C ASP A 128 8.68 6.50 7.42
N ARG A 129 7.67 6.70 6.56
CA ARG A 129 6.30 6.23 6.81
C ARG A 129 6.20 4.72 6.83
N ILE A 130 6.85 4.04 5.87
CA ILE A 130 6.90 2.58 5.82
C ILE A 130 7.61 2.05 7.07
N THR A 131 8.76 2.63 7.42
CA THR A 131 9.52 2.27 8.63
C THR A 131 8.69 2.39 9.90
N LEU A 132 7.94 3.49 10.03
CA LEU A 132 7.04 3.69 11.17
C LEU A 132 5.91 2.65 11.19
N ALA A 133 5.33 2.30 10.04
CA ALA A 133 4.31 1.27 9.95
C ALA A 133 4.85 -0.12 10.30
N THR A 134 6.07 -0.46 9.85
CA THR A 134 6.77 -1.70 10.22
C THR A 134 6.98 -1.78 11.72
N LYS A 135 7.46 -0.71 12.36
CA LYS A 135 7.64 -0.65 13.82
C LYS A 135 6.33 -0.85 14.59
N LYS A 136 5.21 -0.38 14.03
CA LYS A 136 3.87 -0.55 14.60
C LYS A 136 3.24 -1.93 14.30
N GLY A 137 3.94 -2.80 13.56
CA GLY A 137 3.40 -4.08 13.11
C GLY A 137 2.28 -3.97 12.07
N LYS A 138 2.12 -2.78 11.46
CA LYS A 138 1.10 -2.49 10.43
C LYS A 138 1.63 -2.70 9.00
N TRP A 139 2.91 -3.01 8.86
CA TRP A 139 3.53 -3.34 7.59
C TRP A 139 4.46 -4.52 7.81
N ASN A 140 4.38 -5.51 6.92
CA ASN A 140 5.20 -6.72 6.95
C ASN A 140 5.93 -6.97 5.62
N GLY A 141 5.96 -5.97 4.73
CA GLY A 141 6.80 -5.99 3.53
C GLY A 141 8.24 -5.56 3.83
N ASP A 142 9.12 -5.79 2.87
CA ASP A 142 10.53 -5.45 2.99
C ASP A 142 10.73 -3.93 2.91
N VAL A 143 11.68 -3.42 3.71
CA VAL A 143 12.08 -1.99 3.66
C VAL A 143 13.52 -1.94 3.16
N PRO A 144 13.79 -1.32 2.00
CA PRO A 144 15.14 -1.23 1.47
C PRO A 144 16.05 -0.50 2.45
N GLY A 145 17.22 -1.09 2.73
CA GLY A 145 18.26 -0.48 3.57
C GLY A 145 18.12 -0.70 5.08
N ILE A 146 16.97 -1.16 5.59
CA ILE A 146 16.83 -1.55 7.00
C ILE A 146 17.00 -3.06 7.10
N THR A 147 18.21 -3.50 7.38
CA THR A 147 18.44 -4.91 7.74
C THR A 147 17.69 -5.25 9.03
N SER A 148 17.16 -6.47 9.16
CA SER A 148 16.47 -6.94 10.38
C SER A 148 17.25 -6.65 11.68
N LYS A 149 18.59 -6.59 11.60
CA LYS A 149 19.48 -6.18 12.71
C LYS A 149 19.29 -4.73 13.19
N GLN A 150 18.97 -3.78 12.31
CA GLN A 150 18.73 -2.38 12.70
C GLN A 150 17.35 -2.22 13.37
N LEU A 151 16.35 -2.99 12.95
CA LEU A 151 15.05 -3.09 13.63
C LEU A 151 15.19 -3.67 15.05
N GLU A 152 16.07 -4.66 15.26
CA GLU A 152 16.36 -5.21 16.58
C GLU A 152 17.12 -4.23 17.49
N HIS A 153 18.09 -3.49 16.96
CA HIS A 153 18.86 -2.52 17.75
C HIS A 153 18.01 -1.34 18.26
N THR A 154 16.90 -1.01 17.60
CA THR A 154 16.01 0.08 18.03
C THR A 154 14.92 -0.38 19.01
N LYS A 155 14.63 -1.69 19.12
CA LYS A 155 13.74 -2.24 20.15
C LYS A 155 14.34 -2.21 21.56
N LEU A 156 15.66 -2.04 21.66
CA LEU A 156 16.38 -1.92 22.94
C LEU A 156 16.28 -0.52 23.58
N PHE A 157 15.66 0.45 22.90
CA PHE A 157 15.52 1.84 23.36
C PHE A 157 14.06 2.33 23.47
N ALA A 158 13.08 1.43 23.38
CA ALA A 158 11.66 1.70 23.65
C ALA A 158 11.24 0.97 24.93
#